data_AF-A0A1W9QVY4-F1
#
_entry.id   AF-A0A1W9QVY4-F1
#
_cell.length_a   1.000
_cell.length_b   1.000
_cell.length_c   1.000
_cell.angle_alpha   90.00
_cell.angle_beta   90.00
_cell.angle_gamma   90.00
#
_symmetry.space_group_name_H-M   'P 1'
#
loop_
_entity.id
_entity.type
_entity.pdbx_description
1 polymer ?
#
loop_
_entity_poly.entity_id
_entity_poly.type
_entity_poly.pdbx_seq_one_letter_code
_entity_poly.pdbx_strand_id
1 'polypeptide(L)'
;CDSVILNISLLDSIKISDFNIYPAPELVPDTLTGGAIALVEQFSYDSTAYNTDDIFPGTTAETIDKGAIRDQDVIRVLFYPLQFNPVEKEISAYSKARLTLTFHNASGSIEKDVEYLTRLLEIH
;
A
#
# COMPACT_ATOMS: atom_id res chain seq x y z
N CYS A 1 -11.93 -14.41 -17.59
CA CYS A 1 -12.29 -14.00 -16.21
C CYS A 1 -12.97 -12.65 -16.28
N ASP A 2 -14.24 -12.57 -15.87
CA ASP A 2 -15.05 -11.38 -16.12
C ASP A 2 -14.87 -10.35 -15.00
N SER A 3 -14.86 -10.81 -13.75
CA SER A 3 -14.65 -9.96 -12.58
C SER A 3 -13.94 -10.70 -11.46
N VAL A 4 -13.29 -9.91 -10.59
CA VAL A 4 -12.68 -10.39 -9.35
C VAL A 4 -13.13 -9.48 -8.22
N ILE A 5 -13.58 -10.10 -7.14
CA ILE A 5 -14.05 -9.41 -5.94
C ILE A 5 -13.02 -9.63 -4.84
N LEU A 6 -12.53 -8.55 -4.25
CA LEU A 6 -11.67 -8.56 -3.07
C LEU A 6 -12.51 -8.32 -1.82
N ASN A 7 -12.37 -9.23 -0.86
CA ASN A 7 -12.87 -9.06 0.50
C ASN A 7 -11.70 -9.08 1.47
N ILE A 8 -11.72 -8.19 2.45
CA ILE A 8 -10.72 -8.12 3.50
C ILE A 8 -11.38 -8.18 4.88
N SER A 9 -10.77 -8.94 5.79
CA SER A 9 -11.13 -8.98 7.21
C SER A 9 -9.86 -8.75 8.03
N LEU A 10 -9.86 -7.65 8.79
CA LEU A 10 -8.81 -7.34 9.76
C LEU A 10 -9.06 -8.20 11.01
N LEU A 11 -8.03 -8.90 11.47
CA LEU A 11 -8.14 -9.91 12.53
C LEU A 11 -7.64 -9.40 13.89
N ASP A 12 -6.91 -8.30 13.89
CA ASP A 12 -6.42 -7.61 15.08
C ASP A 12 -6.45 -6.10 14.87
N SER A 13 -5.99 -5.34 15.86
CA SER A 13 -5.66 -3.93 15.72
C SER A 13 -4.81 -3.50 16.92
N ILE A 14 -3.78 -2.69 16.66
CA ILE A 14 -2.98 -2.01 17.67
C ILE A 14 -3.14 -0.52 17.43
N LYS A 15 -3.49 0.22 18.48
CA LYS A 15 -3.60 1.68 18.43
C LYS A 15 -2.40 2.34 19.09
N ILE A 16 -1.88 3.37 18.44
CA ILE A 16 -0.79 4.20 18.94
C ILE A 16 -1.28 5.65 18.89
N SER A 17 -1.45 6.26 20.05
CA SER A 17 -1.92 7.65 20.18
C SER A 17 -0.74 8.61 20.39
N ASP A 18 -1.01 9.91 20.23
CA ASP A 18 -0.04 11.00 20.39
C ASP A 18 1.19 10.90 19.49
N PHE A 19 1.05 10.31 18.31
CA PHE A 19 2.14 10.11 17.35
C PHE A 19 1.85 10.80 16.02
N ASN A 20 2.86 11.49 15.47
CA ASN A 20 2.76 12.12 14.15
C ASN A 20 3.67 11.41 13.14
N ILE A 21 3.12 11.05 11.97
CA ILE A 21 3.89 10.45 10.88
C ILE A 21 4.56 11.56 10.07
N TYR A 22 5.81 11.36 9.64
CA TYR A 22 6.47 12.29 8.72
C TYR A 22 5.85 12.23 7.32
N PRO A 23 5.68 13.37 6.63
CA PRO A 23 5.16 13.39 5.28
C PRO A 23 6.09 12.58 4.36
N ALA A 24 5.52 11.96 3.34
CA ALA A 24 6.31 11.29 2.32
C ALA A 24 7.23 12.33 1.62
N PRO A 25 8.53 12.05 1.46
CA PRO A 25 9.43 12.97 0.77
C PRO A 25 9.21 12.94 -0.75
N GLU A 26 9.54 14.04 -1.41
CA GLU A 26 9.71 14.10 -2.85
C GLU A 26 11.18 13.88 -3.22
N LEU A 27 11.44 13.15 -4.30
CA LEU A 27 12.81 12.99 -4.83
C LEU A 27 13.11 14.13 -5.80
N VAL A 28 14.01 15.03 -5.42
CA VAL A 28 14.40 16.19 -6.22
C VAL A 28 15.87 16.08 -6.68
N PRO A 29 16.19 16.55 -7.89
CA PRO A 29 17.58 16.56 -8.37
C PRO A 29 18.39 17.63 -7.63
N ASP A 30 19.57 17.23 -7.14
CA ASP A 30 20.56 18.11 -6.51
C ASP A 30 21.93 17.95 -7.19
N THR A 31 22.69 19.04 -7.26
CA THR A 31 24.00 19.07 -7.92
C THR A 31 25.10 18.89 -6.88
N LEU A 32 25.76 17.74 -6.91
CA LEU A 32 26.87 17.43 -6.02
C LEU A 32 28.12 18.25 -6.39
N THR A 33 29.02 18.40 -5.41
CA THR A 33 30.35 19.00 -5.62
C THR A 33 31.11 18.21 -6.69
N GLY A 34 31.27 18.81 -7.89
CA GLY A 34 31.83 18.15 -9.07
C GLY A 34 30.88 18.10 -10.28
N GLY A 35 29.65 18.59 -10.16
CA GLY A 35 28.71 18.76 -11.28
C GLY A 35 27.87 17.53 -11.62
N ALA A 36 27.95 16.47 -10.82
CA ALA A 36 27.06 15.31 -10.94
C ALA A 36 25.68 15.63 -10.35
N ILE A 37 24.61 15.11 -10.98
CA ILE A 37 23.24 15.24 -10.49
C ILE A 37 22.89 13.96 -9.71
N ALA A 38 22.40 14.12 -8.48
CA ALA A 38 21.86 13.05 -7.65
C ALA A 38 20.41 13.35 -7.25
N LEU A 39 19.61 12.31 -6.97
CA LEU A 39 18.28 12.50 -6.38
C LEU A 39 18.42 12.53 -4.86
N VAL A 40 17.83 13.54 -4.23
CA VAL A 40 17.80 13.71 -2.77
C VAL A 40 16.35 13.80 -2.29
N GLU A 41 16.10 13.32 -1.07
CA GLU A 41 14.79 13.41 -0.43
C GLU A 41 14.55 14.83 0.09
N GLN A 42 13.45 15.44 -0.35
CA GLN A 42 12.97 16.72 0.15
C GLN A 42 11.61 16.52 0.84
N PHE A 43 11.58 16.77 2.15
CA PHE A 43 10.35 16.72 2.93
C PHE A 43 9.62 18.06 2.85
N SER A 44 8.33 18.02 2.54
CA SER A 44 7.44 19.18 2.60
C SER A 44 6.23 18.87 3.49
N TYR A 45 5.84 19.84 4.31
CA TYR A 45 4.69 19.68 5.20
C TYR A 45 3.42 20.10 4.48
N ASP A 46 2.59 19.12 4.13
CA ASP A 46 1.27 19.38 3.57
C ASP A 46 0.27 19.75 4.68
N SER A 47 0.09 21.05 4.89
CA SER A 47 -0.85 21.57 5.88
C SER A 47 -2.31 21.19 5.59
N THR A 48 -2.67 20.86 4.35
CA THR A 48 -4.03 20.44 4.02
C THR A 48 -4.27 19.04 4.55
N ALA A 49 -3.37 18.11 4.20
CA ALA A 49 -3.46 16.72 4.64
C ALA A 49 -3.40 16.62 6.18
N TYR A 50 -2.45 17.30 6.82
CA TYR A 50 -2.22 17.16 8.26
C TYR A 50 -3.20 17.91 9.16
N ASN A 51 -4.03 18.79 8.61
CA ASN A 51 -5.12 19.44 9.35
C ASN A 51 -6.50 18.85 9.03
N THR A 52 -6.55 17.77 8.23
CA THR A 52 -7.80 17.09 7.89
C THR A 52 -8.07 15.97 8.91
N ASP A 53 -9.19 16.05 9.61
CA ASP A 53 -9.64 15.01 10.55
C ASP A 53 -10.29 13.86 9.77
N ASP A 54 -9.43 13.05 9.13
CA ASP A 54 -9.83 11.86 8.38
C ASP A 54 -8.77 10.77 8.47
N ILE A 55 -9.17 9.53 8.26
CA ILE A 55 -8.27 8.39 8.25
C ILE A 55 -7.61 8.28 6.88
N PHE A 56 -6.29 8.34 6.86
CA PHE A 56 -5.49 8.07 5.67
C PHE A 56 -4.86 6.67 5.74
N PRO A 57 -4.87 5.87 4.66
CA PRO A 57 -5.46 6.16 3.33
C PRO A 57 -6.99 5.97 3.26
N GLY A 58 -7.66 5.53 4.33
CA GLY A 58 -9.13 5.44 4.40
C GLY A 58 -9.71 4.16 3.80
N THR A 59 -8.91 3.42 3.00
CA THR A 59 -9.17 2.04 2.62
C THR A 59 -8.08 1.13 3.18
N THR A 60 -8.44 -0.10 3.53
CA THR A 60 -7.47 -1.10 4.05
C THR A 60 -6.94 -2.02 2.96
N ALA A 61 -7.66 -2.18 1.85
CA ALA A 61 -7.15 -2.85 0.68
C ALA A 61 -7.92 -2.46 -0.57
N GLU A 62 -7.26 -2.54 -1.72
CA GLU A 62 -7.88 -2.30 -3.02
C GLU A 62 -7.24 -3.16 -4.13
N THR A 63 -7.97 -3.34 -5.21
CA THR A 63 -7.45 -3.92 -6.46
C THR A 63 -7.17 -2.80 -7.43
N ILE A 64 -5.90 -2.59 -7.78
CA ILE A 64 -5.50 -1.43 -8.60
C ILE A 64 -5.38 -1.73 -10.09
N ASP A 65 -5.22 -3.00 -10.51
CA ASP A 65 -5.32 -3.31 -11.94
C ASP A 65 -5.44 -4.81 -12.26
N LYS A 66 -5.98 -5.09 -13.45
CA LYS A 66 -5.84 -6.38 -14.14
C LYS A 66 -4.76 -6.21 -15.21
N GLY A 67 -3.54 -6.62 -14.90
CA GLY A 67 -2.44 -6.63 -15.86
C GLY A 67 -2.34 -7.96 -16.60
N ALA A 68 -1.44 -8.04 -17.57
CA ALA A 68 -0.99 -9.30 -18.13
C ALA A 68 0.53 -9.40 -18.01
N ILE A 69 1.03 -10.52 -17.47
CA ILE A 69 2.45 -10.86 -17.55
C ILE A 69 2.56 -12.00 -18.56
N ARG A 70 3.04 -11.68 -19.76
CA ARG A 70 2.94 -12.57 -20.94
C ARG A 70 1.46 -12.87 -21.23
N ASP A 71 1.08 -14.15 -21.36
CA ASP A 71 -0.29 -14.60 -21.63
C ASP A 71 -1.06 -14.96 -20.35
N GLN A 72 -0.65 -14.44 -19.19
CA GLN A 72 -1.33 -14.68 -17.91
C GLN A 72 -1.92 -13.39 -17.34
N ASP A 73 -3.22 -13.42 -17.10
CA ASP A 73 -3.93 -12.36 -16.38
C ASP A 73 -3.46 -12.31 -14.92
N VAL A 74 -3.02 -11.14 -14.47
CA VAL A 74 -2.57 -10.91 -13.10
C VAL A 74 -3.39 -9.81 -12.45
N ILE A 75 -3.58 -9.93 -11.13
CA ILE A 75 -4.29 -8.92 -10.34
C ILE A 75 -3.35 -8.45 -9.25
N ARG A 76 -3.25 -7.12 -9.12
CA ARG A 76 -2.50 -6.50 -8.03
C ARG A 76 -3.46 -6.10 -6.92
N VAL A 77 -3.20 -6.62 -5.73
CA VAL A 77 -3.87 -6.22 -4.49
C VAL A 77 -2.92 -5.34 -3.69
N LEU A 78 -3.35 -4.14 -3.33
CA LEU A 78 -2.69 -3.33 -2.33
C LEU A 78 -3.38 -3.54 -0.98
N PHE A 79 -2.57 -3.73 0.05
CA PHE A 79 -3.02 -3.82 1.43
C PHE A 79 -2.33 -2.72 2.24
N TYR A 80 -3.11 -1.95 2.98
CA TYR A 80 -2.68 -0.83 3.80
C TYR A 80 -2.86 -1.18 5.28
N PRO A 81 -1.85 -1.83 5.91
CA PRO A 81 -1.93 -2.28 7.30
C PRO A 81 -1.86 -1.14 8.31
N LEU A 82 -1.51 0.07 7.88
CA LEU A 82 -1.42 1.26 8.71
C LEU A 82 -2.47 2.27 8.25
N GLN A 83 -3.20 2.79 9.21
CA GLN A 83 -4.18 3.85 9.04
C GLN A 83 -3.84 4.95 10.04
N PHE A 84 -3.85 6.20 9.60
CA PHE A 84 -3.43 7.35 10.40
C PHE A 84 -4.44 8.48 10.31
N ASN A 85 -4.83 9.00 11.47
CA ASN A 85 -5.55 10.27 11.56
C ASN A 85 -4.56 11.36 12.03
N PRO A 86 -4.29 12.40 11.22
CA PRO A 86 -3.30 13.41 11.54
C PRO A 86 -3.74 14.42 12.61
N VAL A 87 -5.05 14.66 12.75
CA VAL A 87 -5.59 15.58 13.76
C VAL A 87 -5.61 14.91 15.13
N GLU A 88 -6.12 13.69 15.20
CA GLU A 88 -6.16 12.87 16.43
C GLU A 88 -4.77 12.31 16.81
N LYS A 89 -3.80 12.37 15.88
CA LYS A 89 -2.45 11.80 16.04
C LYS A 89 -2.49 10.34 16.46
N GLU A 90 -3.40 9.59 15.85
CA GLU A 90 -3.63 8.17 16.13
C GLU A 90 -3.29 7.31 14.91
N ILE A 91 -2.49 6.28 15.14
CA ILE A 91 -2.21 5.21 14.17
C ILE A 91 -2.97 3.96 14.59
N SER A 92 -3.72 3.38 13.67
CA SER A 92 -4.22 2.01 13.77
C SER A 92 -3.37 1.09 12.89
N ALA A 93 -2.73 0.10 13.51
CA ALA A 93 -1.89 -0.89 12.85
C ALA A 93 -2.53 -2.28 12.91
N TYR A 94 -2.54 -2.98 11.78
CA TYR A 94 -3.12 -4.32 11.61
C TYR A 94 -1.99 -5.30 11.32
N SER A 95 -1.71 -6.21 12.26
CA SER A 95 -0.66 -7.22 12.10
C SER A 95 -1.18 -8.49 11.43
N LYS A 96 -2.50 -8.69 11.44
CA LYS A 96 -3.16 -9.85 10.84
C LYS A 96 -4.37 -9.43 10.03
N ALA A 97 -4.37 -9.81 8.76
CA ALA A 97 -5.52 -9.66 7.87
C ALA A 97 -5.76 -10.95 7.09
N ARG A 98 -7.02 -11.21 6.76
CA ARG A 98 -7.45 -12.24 5.83
C ARG A 98 -7.99 -11.60 4.57
N LEU A 99 -7.33 -11.87 3.45
CA LEU A 99 -7.77 -11.45 2.13
C LEU A 99 -8.42 -12.63 1.41
N THR A 100 -9.58 -12.39 0.79
CA THR A 100 -10.31 -13.38 0.01
C THR A 100 -10.61 -12.81 -1.36
N LEU A 101 -10.07 -13.47 -2.39
CA LEU A 101 -10.34 -13.14 -3.79
C LEU A 101 -11.34 -14.13 -4.37
N THR A 102 -12.42 -13.63 -4.96
CA THR A 102 -13.43 -14.42 -5.66
C THR A 102 -13.39 -14.09 -7.13
N PHE A 103 -13.10 -15.10 -7.96
CA PHE A 103 -13.01 -14.97 -9.42
C PHE A 103 -14.29 -15.48 -10.06
N HIS A 104 -14.91 -14.66 -10.92
CA HIS A 104 -16.08 -15.06 -11.70
C HIS A 104 -15.66 -15.39 -13.14
N ASN A 105 -16.16 -16.53 -13.65
CA ASN A 105 -15.88 -17.03 -15.00
C ASN A 105 -14.39 -17.09 -15.34
N ALA A 106 -13.58 -17.63 -14.43
CA ALA A 106 -12.18 -17.93 -14.71
C ALA A 106 -12.08 -19.06 -15.75
N SER A 107 -11.35 -18.83 -16.83
CA SER A 107 -11.18 -19.77 -17.95
C SER A 107 -9.92 -20.65 -17.81
N GLY A 108 -9.25 -20.60 -16.65
CA GLY A 108 -8.02 -21.35 -16.38
C GLY A 108 -7.86 -21.69 -14.89
N SER A 109 -6.86 -22.50 -14.58
CA SER A 109 -6.47 -22.83 -13.21
C SER A 109 -5.98 -21.59 -12.47
N ILE A 110 -6.38 -21.44 -11.20
CA ILE A 110 -5.82 -20.42 -10.32
C ILE A 110 -4.54 -21.00 -9.74
N GLU A 111 -3.41 -20.54 -10.24
CA GLU A 111 -2.11 -20.90 -9.68
C GLU A 111 -1.85 -20.06 -8.41
N LYS A 112 -1.60 -20.76 -7.30
CA LYS A 112 -1.10 -20.18 -6.05
C LYS A 112 0.37 -20.59 -5.96
N ASP A 113 1.23 -19.71 -5.46
CA ASP A 113 2.68 -19.95 -5.31
C ASP A 113 3.50 -19.84 -6.61
N VAL A 114 3.31 -18.76 -7.36
CA VAL A 114 4.30 -18.35 -8.38
C VAL A 114 5.53 -17.84 -7.65
N GLU A 115 6.53 -18.71 -7.51
CA GLU A 115 7.77 -18.56 -6.70
C GLU A 115 8.50 -17.21 -6.88
N TYR A 116 8.33 -16.54 -8.03
CA TYR A 116 8.92 -15.22 -8.30
C TYR A 116 8.17 -14.03 -7.69
N LEU A 117 6.88 -14.16 -7.36
CA LEU A 117 6.05 -13.06 -6.84
C LEU A 117 5.89 -13.10 -5.31
N THR A 118 6.14 -14.25 -4.68
CA THR A 118 5.98 -14.43 -3.22
C THR A 118 7.11 -13.76 -2.41
N ARG A 119 8.25 -13.46 -3.02
CA ARG A 119 9.47 -13.00 -2.32
C ARG A 119 9.45 -11.52 -1.87
N LEU A 120 8.40 -10.75 -2.17
CA LEU A 120 8.31 -9.33 -1.80
C LEU A 120 7.60 -9.05 -0.46
N LEU A 121 7.11 -10.09 0.24
CA LEU A 121 6.39 -9.95 1.52
C LEU A 121 7.17 -10.41 2.76
N GLU A 122 8.40 -10.88 2.61
CA GLU A 122 9.28 -11.20 3.75
C GLU A 122 10.28 -10.06 3.97
N ILE A 123 9.88 -9.06 4.75
CA ILE A 123 10.82 -8.15 5.42
C ILE A 123 10.99 -8.70 6.84
N HIS A 124 12.12 -9.35 7.09
CA HIS A 124 12.67 -9.62 8.42
C HIS A 124 13.81 -8.63 8.69
#